data_AF-A6KSI1-F1
#
_entry.id   AF-A6KSI1-F1
#
_cell.length_a   1.000
_cell.length_b   1.000
_cell.length_c   1.000
_cell.angle_alpha   90.00
_cell.angle_beta   90.00
_cell.angle_gamma   90.00
#
_symmetry.space_group_name_H-M   'P 1'
#
loop_
_entity.id
_entity.type
_entity.pdbx_description
1 polymer ?
#
loop_
_entity_poly.entity_id
_entity_poly.type
_entity_poly.pdbx_seq_one_letter_code
_entity_poly.pdbx_strand_id
1 'polypeptide(L)'
;MDRNGILDSTEVEKIILQMMRVAEYLDWDVSELRPILQEMMKEMDRDGSGCVSLAEWVRAGATTVPLLVLLGIDMTMKDDGHHIWRPKRFSRPVYCNLCELSIGLGKQGLSCNLCKYIVHDHCAMKAQPCEVSTYAKSRKDIGVQPHVWVRGGCHSGRCDRCQKKIRTYHSLTGLHCVWCHLEIHDDCLQAVGPECDCGLLRDHILPPCSIYPRVLVSGQECKQKTTDVTSLCTPEAFRIEPVSNTHPLLVFINPKSGGKQGQSVLWKFQYILNPRQVFNLKDGPEPGQSQLSHCASSRCVAPGHWK
;
A
#
# COMPACT_ATOMS: atom_id res chain seq x y z
N MET A 1 4.39 32.16 1.01
CA MET A 1 4.06 32.63 2.36
C MET A 1 4.73 33.96 2.57
N ASP A 2 3.92 34.94 2.88
CA ASP A 2 4.24 36.36 3.08
C ASP A 2 4.95 36.67 4.43
N ARG A 3 5.36 35.62 5.17
CA ARG A 3 6.11 35.68 6.45
C ARG A 3 5.36 36.37 7.60
N ASN A 4 4.04 36.52 7.52
CA ASN A 4 3.22 37.12 8.56
C ASN A 4 2.94 36.16 9.76
N GLY A 5 3.24 34.86 9.63
CA GLY A 5 3.05 33.84 10.68
C GLY A 5 1.63 33.24 10.77
N ILE A 6 0.75 33.57 9.82
CA ILE A 6 -0.67 33.18 9.80
C ILE A 6 -1.04 32.73 8.38
N LEU A 7 -1.81 31.66 8.24
CA LEU A 7 -2.34 31.20 6.95
C LEU A 7 -3.72 31.81 6.72
N ASP A 8 -3.81 32.75 5.77
CA ASP A 8 -5.10 33.29 5.34
C ASP A 8 -5.89 32.29 4.47
N SER A 9 -7.17 32.55 4.23
CA SER A 9 -8.04 31.68 3.43
C SER A 9 -7.52 31.38 2.02
N THR A 10 -6.76 32.31 1.43
CA THR A 10 -6.20 32.17 0.08
C THR A 10 -4.96 31.28 0.09
N GLU A 11 -4.11 31.42 1.10
CA GLU A 11 -2.96 30.54 1.33
C GLU A 11 -3.39 29.12 1.70
N VAL A 12 -4.44 28.98 2.51
CA VAL A 12 -5.08 27.70 2.81
C VAL A 12 -5.61 27.03 1.53
N GLU A 13 -6.35 27.75 0.68
CA GLU A 13 -6.85 27.18 -0.59
C GLU A 13 -5.68 26.76 -1.50
N LYS A 14 -4.57 27.51 -1.54
CA LYS A 14 -3.37 27.10 -2.30
C LYS A 14 -2.76 25.81 -1.75
N ILE A 15 -2.71 25.63 -0.44
CA ILE A 15 -2.23 24.40 0.19
C ILE A 15 -3.17 23.23 -0.13
N ILE A 16 -4.48 23.42 -0.01
CA ILE A 16 -5.47 22.40 -0.41
C ILE A 16 -5.28 22.02 -1.87
N LEU A 17 -5.12 22.98 -2.77
CA LEU A 17 -4.87 22.71 -4.20
C LEU A 17 -3.58 21.93 -4.43
N GLN A 18 -2.50 22.22 -3.69
CA GLN A 18 -1.27 21.44 -3.75
C GLN A 18 -1.48 20.01 -3.24
N MET A 19 -2.19 19.85 -2.13
CA MET A 19 -2.54 18.55 -1.58
C MET A 19 -3.42 17.73 -2.54
N MET A 20 -4.35 18.37 -3.26
CA MET A 20 -5.16 17.73 -4.30
C MET A 20 -4.32 17.22 -5.46
N ARG A 21 -3.30 17.97 -5.90
CA ARG A 21 -2.38 17.49 -6.94
C ARG A 21 -1.55 16.29 -6.48
N VAL A 22 -1.12 16.29 -5.22
CA VAL A 22 -0.42 15.13 -4.65
C VAL A 22 -1.37 13.94 -4.54
N ALA A 23 -2.59 14.15 -4.09
CA ALA A 23 -3.62 13.11 -4.01
C ALA A 23 -3.94 12.50 -5.39
N GLU A 24 -4.12 13.34 -6.41
CA GLU A 24 -4.32 12.91 -7.80
C GLU A 24 -3.13 12.10 -8.31
N TYR A 25 -1.90 12.55 -8.03
CA TYR A 25 -0.69 11.80 -8.36
C TYR A 25 -0.62 10.44 -7.65
N LEU A 26 -1.09 10.37 -6.41
CA LEU A 26 -1.18 9.14 -5.62
C LEU A 26 -2.44 8.32 -5.95
N ASP A 27 -3.22 8.69 -6.97
CA ASP A 27 -4.43 7.98 -7.41
C ASP A 27 -5.54 7.92 -6.33
N TRP A 28 -5.72 9.02 -5.58
CA TRP A 28 -6.83 9.19 -4.65
C TRP A 28 -8.01 9.89 -5.34
N ASP A 29 -9.25 9.58 -4.90
CA ASP A 29 -10.45 10.27 -5.38
C ASP A 29 -10.50 11.70 -4.81
N VAL A 30 -10.04 12.66 -5.62
CA VAL A 30 -10.01 14.08 -5.26
C VAL A 30 -11.40 14.69 -5.05
N SER A 31 -12.44 14.10 -5.65
CA SER A 31 -13.82 14.57 -5.47
C SER A 31 -14.33 14.29 -4.05
N GLU A 32 -13.89 13.17 -3.46
CA GLU A 32 -14.19 12.81 -2.07
C GLU A 32 -13.26 13.54 -1.09
N LEU A 33 -12.00 13.74 -1.45
CA LEU A 33 -11.00 14.32 -0.56
C LEU A 33 -11.11 15.84 -0.40
N ARG A 34 -11.54 16.58 -1.43
CA ARG A 34 -11.69 18.04 -1.36
C ARG A 34 -12.62 18.54 -0.23
N PRO A 35 -13.88 18.08 -0.13
CA PRO A 35 -14.78 18.54 0.94
C PRO A 35 -14.25 18.18 2.33
N ILE A 36 -13.58 17.03 2.44
CA ILE A 36 -12.92 16.57 3.66
C ILE A 36 -11.80 17.53 4.09
N LEU A 37 -10.93 17.94 3.17
CA LEU A 37 -9.85 18.89 3.48
C LEU A 37 -10.40 20.27 3.84
N GLN A 38 -11.50 20.71 3.21
CA GLN A 38 -12.14 21.99 3.53
C GLN A 38 -12.79 21.98 4.93
N GLU A 39 -13.47 20.89 5.29
CA GLU A 39 -14.04 20.70 6.63
C GLU A 39 -12.95 20.65 7.70
N MET A 40 -11.89 19.89 7.45
CA MET A 40 -10.69 19.81 8.29
C MET A 40 -10.03 21.18 8.53
N MET A 41 -9.94 22.04 7.50
CA MET A 41 -9.41 23.40 7.67
C MET A 41 -10.35 24.29 8.51
N LYS A 42 -11.66 24.08 8.40
CA LYS A 42 -12.65 24.77 9.23
C LYS A 42 -12.61 24.32 10.70
N GLU A 43 -12.33 23.05 10.95
CA GLU A 43 -12.15 22.52 12.31
C GLU A 43 -10.83 22.98 12.97
N MET A 44 -9.84 23.34 12.15
CA MET A 44 -8.53 23.81 12.59
C MET A 44 -8.55 25.27 13.07
N ASP A 45 -9.41 26.10 12.46
CA ASP A 45 -9.73 27.47 12.87
C ASP A 45 -10.68 27.46 14.08
N ARG A 46 -10.13 27.18 15.27
CA ARG A 46 -10.92 27.01 16.51
C ARG A 46 -11.44 28.33 17.07
N ASP A 47 -10.75 29.42 16.79
CA ASP A 47 -11.14 30.75 17.23
C ASP A 47 -12.10 31.44 16.23
N GLY A 48 -12.35 30.81 15.07
CA GLY A 48 -13.27 31.31 14.05
C GLY A 48 -12.77 32.61 13.41
N SER A 49 -11.46 32.83 13.43
CA SER A 49 -10.81 34.04 12.92
C SER A 49 -10.79 34.10 11.39
N GLY A 50 -11.12 33.00 10.71
CA GLY A 50 -11.04 32.87 9.26
C GLY A 50 -9.59 32.68 8.76
N CYS A 51 -8.63 32.50 9.68
CA CYS A 51 -7.22 32.30 9.41
C CYS A 51 -6.66 31.20 10.33
N VAL A 52 -5.59 30.51 9.93
CA VAL A 52 -4.97 29.46 10.76
C VAL A 52 -3.60 29.91 11.24
N SER A 53 -3.42 30.03 12.55
CA SER A 53 -2.10 30.35 13.14
C SER A 53 -1.11 29.20 12.99
N LEU A 54 0.20 29.48 13.04
CA LEU A 54 1.24 28.44 13.04
C LEU A 54 1.02 27.39 14.13
N ALA A 55 0.55 27.80 15.32
CA ALA A 55 0.32 26.89 16.43
C ALA A 55 -0.89 25.96 16.19
N GLU A 56 -1.95 26.45 15.54
CA GLU A 56 -3.09 25.64 15.13
C GLU A 56 -2.73 24.70 13.98
N TRP A 57 -1.97 25.18 13.01
CA TRP A 57 -1.45 24.39 11.90
C TRP A 57 -0.57 23.24 12.38
N VAL A 58 0.39 23.50 13.28
CA VAL A 58 1.28 22.45 13.83
C VAL A 58 0.49 21.44 14.65
N ARG A 59 -0.45 21.90 15.49
CA ARG A 59 -1.29 20.99 16.28
C ARG A 59 -2.13 20.10 15.40
N ALA A 60 -2.87 20.69 14.47
CA ALA A 60 -3.79 19.94 13.63
C ALA A 60 -3.02 19.11 12.60
N GLY A 61 -2.00 19.64 11.94
CA GLY A 61 -1.14 18.88 11.02
C GLY A 61 -0.53 17.62 11.65
N ALA A 62 -0.21 17.64 12.95
CA ALA A 62 0.27 16.47 13.69
C ALA A 62 -0.82 15.45 14.04
N THR A 63 -2.10 15.85 14.06
CA THR A 63 -3.25 14.98 14.40
C THR A 63 -4.12 14.62 13.20
N THR A 64 -3.90 15.29 12.08
CA THR A 64 -4.78 15.26 10.92
C THR A 64 -4.23 14.31 9.87
N VAL A 65 -4.85 13.13 9.85
CA VAL A 65 -4.52 11.99 8.99
C VAL A 65 -4.31 12.34 7.51
N PRO A 66 -5.19 13.12 6.84
CA PRO A 66 -4.95 13.54 5.45
C PRO A 66 -3.64 14.26 5.25
N LEU A 67 -3.28 15.15 6.17
CA LEU A 67 -2.04 15.92 6.08
C LEU A 67 -0.83 15.00 6.25
N LEU A 68 -0.84 14.08 7.21
CA LEU A 68 0.28 13.16 7.41
C LEU A 68 0.49 12.23 6.21
N VAL A 69 -0.61 11.68 5.66
CA VAL A 69 -0.57 10.77 4.50
C VAL A 69 -0.18 11.51 3.22
N LEU A 70 -0.68 12.73 2.99
CA LEU A 70 -0.35 13.53 1.79
C LEU A 70 1.01 14.21 1.86
N LEU A 71 1.51 14.53 3.06
CA LEU A 71 2.85 15.09 3.27
C LEU A 71 3.94 14.02 3.33
N GLY A 72 3.60 12.74 3.21
CA GLY A 72 4.55 11.63 3.21
C GLY A 72 5.34 11.51 4.51
N ILE A 73 4.80 12.03 5.62
CA ILE A 73 5.39 11.94 6.94
C ILE A 73 5.03 10.53 7.46
N ASP A 74 6.02 9.66 7.39
CA ASP A 74 6.00 8.21 7.09
C ASP A 74 5.20 7.28 8.04
N MET A 75 4.72 6.14 7.49
CA MET A 75 4.52 4.87 8.21
C MET A 75 4.87 3.68 7.29
N THR A 76 6.15 3.60 6.94
CA THR A 76 6.95 2.50 6.35
C THR A 76 6.69 2.03 4.92
N MET A 77 5.52 2.27 4.33
CA MET A 77 5.18 1.88 2.94
C MET A 77 4.51 3.02 2.16
N LYS A 78 5.10 3.41 1.03
CA LYS A 78 4.61 4.46 0.12
C LYS A 78 3.89 3.81 -1.07
N ASP A 79 2.61 4.18 -1.26
CA ASP A 79 1.77 3.77 -2.40
C ASP A 79 1.76 4.85 -3.48
N ASP A 80 2.96 5.29 -3.89
CA ASP A 80 3.18 6.43 -4.78
C ASP A 80 3.32 6.05 -6.26
N GLY A 81 2.89 4.84 -6.62
CA GLY A 81 3.02 4.31 -7.97
C GLY A 81 4.45 3.96 -8.37
N HIS A 82 5.45 4.10 -7.49
CA HIS A 82 6.82 3.70 -7.81
C HIS A 82 7.06 2.21 -7.58
N HIS A 83 7.83 1.62 -8.48
CA HIS A 83 8.34 0.27 -8.30
C HIS A 83 9.46 0.25 -7.28
N ILE A 84 9.40 -0.72 -6.36
CA ILE A 84 10.52 -1.03 -5.46
C ILE A 84 11.46 -2.00 -6.20
N TRP A 85 12.34 -1.44 -7.02
CA TRP A 85 13.25 -2.21 -7.89
C TRP A 85 14.29 -3.01 -7.10
N ARG A 86 14.58 -4.22 -7.61
CA ARG A 86 15.69 -5.03 -7.12
C ARG A 86 16.49 -5.68 -8.23
N PRO A 87 17.83 -5.65 -8.14
CA PRO A 87 18.66 -6.43 -9.04
C PRO A 87 18.43 -7.91 -8.80
N LYS A 88 18.08 -8.63 -9.86
CA LYS A 88 17.88 -10.08 -9.85
C LYS A 88 18.60 -10.71 -11.03
N ARG A 89 19.33 -11.79 -10.78
CA ARG A 89 19.83 -12.69 -11.82
C ARG A 89 18.81 -13.78 -12.06
N PHE A 90 18.43 -13.96 -13.31
CA PHE A 90 17.40 -14.92 -13.68
C PHE A 90 18.08 -16.22 -14.14
N SER A 91 17.74 -17.32 -13.47
CA SER A 91 18.19 -18.68 -13.82
C SER A 91 17.47 -19.27 -15.02
N ARG A 92 16.46 -18.57 -15.54
CA ARG A 92 15.69 -18.88 -16.74
C ARG A 92 15.52 -17.60 -17.57
N PRO A 93 15.36 -17.70 -18.90
CA PRO A 93 14.98 -16.54 -19.70
C PRO A 93 13.68 -15.94 -19.15
N VAL A 94 13.70 -14.63 -18.94
CA VAL A 94 12.51 -13.83 -18.60
C VAL A 94 12.39 -12.70 -19.61
N TYR A 95 11.24 -12.05 -19.68
CA TYR A 95 10.99 -10.98 -20.64
C TYR A 95 10.76 -9.67 -19.89
N CYS A 96 11.26 -8.57 -20.47
CA CYS A 96 11.04 -7.23 -19.95
C CYS A 96 9.59 -6.83 -20.18
N ASN A 97 8.89 -6.40 -19.12
CA ASN A 97 7.52 -5.92 -19.17
C ASN A 97 7.34 -4.61 -19.94
N LEU A 98 8.43 -3.86 -20.21
CA LEU A 98 8.37 -2.62 -21.00
C LEU A 98 8.63 -2.84 -22.49
N CYS A 99 9.75 -3.48 -22.84
CA CYS A 99 10.17 -3.62 -24.24
C CYS A 99 9.90 -5.02 -24.82
N GLU A 100 9.37 -5.94 -24.01
CA GLU A 100 9.06 -7.33 -24.37
C GLU A 100 10.25 -8.18 -24.85
N LEU A 101 11.47 -7.62 -24.85
CA LEU A 101 12.69 -8.34 -25.19
C LEU A 101 13.16 -9.19 -24.01
N SER A 102 13.80 -10.32 -24.32
CA SER A 102 14.33 -11.22 -23.30
C SER A 102 15.47 -10.59 -22.49
N ILE A 103 15.47 -10.88 -21.19
CA ILE A 103 16.62 -10.70 -20.30
C ILE A 103 17.36 -12.03 -20.31
N GLY A 104 18.54 -12.04 -20.95
CA GLY A 104 19.29 -13.27 -21.22
C GLY A 104 19.63 -14.09 -19.97
N LEU A 105 19.86 -15.38 -20.16
CA LEU A 105 20.19 -16.32 -19.09
C LEU A 105 21.41 -15.85 -18.28
N GLY A 106 21.29 -15.81 -16.96
CA GLY A 106 22.37 -15.38 -16.07
C GLY A 106 22.67 -13.87 -16.11
N LYS A 107 22.01 -13.10 -16.99
CA LYS A 107 22.07 -11.63 -16.97
C LYS A 107 21.23 -11.09 -15.81
N GLN A 108 21.64 -9.92 -15.36
CA GLN A 108 20.93 -9.17 -14.33
C GLN A 108 19.85 -8.31 -14.99
N GLY A 109 18.66 -8.33 -14.42
CA GLY A 109 17.60 -7.34 -14.65
C GLY A 109 17.09 -6.80 -13.33
N LEU A 110 16.05 -5.97 -13.40
CA LEU A 110 15.36 -5.44 -12.24
C LEU A 110 14.00 -6.11 -12.09
N SER A 111 13.62 -6.43 -10.85
CA SER A 111 12.30 -6.97 -10.52
C SER A 111 11.70 -6.14 -9.39
N CYS A 112 10.47 -5.67 -9.58
CA CYS A 112 9.75 -4.98 -8.53
C CYS A 112 9.40 -5.95 -7.41
N ASN A 113 9.59 -5.51 -6.17
CA ASN A 113 9.23 -6.30 -5.01
C ASN A 113 7.74 -6.62 -4.94
N LEU A 114 6.91 -5.61 -5.19
CA LEU A 114 5.47 -5.61 -4.91
C LEU A 114 4.69 -6.35 -5.99
N CYS A 115 4.92 -6.03 -7.25
CA CYS A 115 4.12 -6.53 -8.36
C CYS A 115 4.85 -7.56 -9.22
N LYS A 116 6.14 -7.84 -8.96
CA LYS A 116 7.00 -8.71 -9.80
C LYS A 116 7.12 -8.30 -11.26
N TYR A 117 6.80 -7.05 -11.59
CA TYR A 117 7.17 -6.44 -12.86
C TYR A 117 8.68 -6.54 -13.07
N ILE A 118 9.11 -7.02 -14.23
CA ILE A 118 10.51 -7.30 -14.56
C ILE A 118 10.92 -6.40 -15.72
N VAL A 119 12.08 -5.75 -15.62
CA VAL A 119 12.60 -4.88 -16.68
C VAL A 119 14.11 -5.03 -16.83
N HIS A 120 14.64 -4.65 -18.00
CA HIS A 120 16.06 -4.34 -18.11
C HIS A 120 16.39 -3.12 -17.24
N ASP A 121 17.66 -3.02 -16.85
CA ASP A 121 18.16 -1.90 -16.06
C ASP A 121 17.84 -0.53 -16.71
N HIS A 122 18.13 -0.39 -18.00
CA HIS A 122 17.83 0.83 -18.77
C HIS A 122 16.33 1.06 -19.05
N CYS A 123 15.47 0.07 -18.82
CA CYS A 123 14.02 0.18 -19.00
C CYS A 123 13.30 0.68 -17.74
N ALA A 124 13.92 0.58 -16.56
CA ALA A 124 13.24 0.87 -15.29
C ALA A 124 12.73 2.30 -15.16
N MET A 125 13.47 3.28 -15.66
CA MET A 125 13.08 4.69 -15.62
C MET A 125 11.85 5.03 -16.49
N LYS A 126 11.51 4.16 -17.44
CA LYS A 126 10.37 4.32 -18.36
C LYS A 126 9.25 3.31 -18.09
N ALA A 127 9.35 2.54 -17.02
CA ALA A 127 8.34 1.57 -16.66
C ALA A 127 7.01 2.25 -16.37
N GLN A 128 5.90 1.58 -16.69
CA GLN A 128 4.58 2.00 -16.26
C GLN A 128 4.50 2.02 -14.72
N PRO A 129 3.65 2.86 -14.11
CA PRO A 129 3.49 2.90 -12.66
C PRO A 129 3.15 1.53 -12.05
N CYS A 130 3.52 1.33 -10.79
CA CYS A 130 3.14 0.16 -10.02
C CYS A 130 1.70 0.30 -9.53
N GLU A 131 0.79 -0.52 -10.07
CA GLU A 131 -0.64 -0.51 -9.73
C GLU A 131 -0.98 -1.20 -8.38
N VAL A 132 0.03 -1.64 -7.64
CA VAL A 132 -0.18 -2.27 -6.33
C VAL A 132 -0.42 -1.20 -5.29
N SER A 133 -1.62 -1.18 -4.73
CA SER A 133 -1.93 -0.41 -3.52
C SER A 133 -2.08 -1.33 -2.32
N THR A 134 -1.61 -0.88 -1.17
CA THR A 134 -1.62 -1.58 0.11
C THR A 134 -2.81 -1.21 0.99
N TYR A 135 -3.66 -0.27 0.58
CA TYR A 135 -4.87 0.19 1.29
C TYR A 135 -5.89 0.78 0.30
N ALA A 136 -7.15 0.93 0.69
CA ALA A 136 -8.20 1.57 -0.08
C ALA A 136 -8.05 3.11 -0.09
N LYS A 137 -7.96 3.68 -1.29
CA LYS A 137 -7.74 5.13 -1.50
C LYS A 137 -9.04 5.94 -1.65
N SER A 138 -10.16 5.27 -1.91
CA SER A 138 -11.50 5.87 -1.95
C SER A 138 -12.50 5.07 -1.12
N ARG A 139 -13.66 5.65 -0.81
CA ARG A 139 -14.75 4.91 -0.11
C ARG A 139 -15.26 3.72 -0.90
N LYS A 140 -15.24 3.81 -2.24
CA LYS A 140 -15.75 2.78 -3.15
C LYS A 140 -14.87 1.53 -3.15
N ASP A 141 -13.60 1.69 -2.78
CA ASP A 141 -12.63 0.59 -2.71
C ASP A 141 -12.67 -0.15 -1.36
N ILE A 142 -13.43 0.36 -0.39
CA ILE A 142 -13.56 -0.27 0.93
C ILE A 142 -14.41 -1.54 0.79
N GLY A 143 -13.87 -2.67 1.25
CA GLY A 143 -14.53 -3.98 1.20
C GLY A 143 -14.52 -4.65 -0.18
N VAL A 144 -14.12 -3.97 -1.25
CA VAL A 144 -14.03 -4.52 -2.61
C VAL A 144 -12.57 -4.74 -2.97
N GLN A 145 -12.14 -6.00 -3.05
CA GLN A 145 -10.76 -6.35 -3.42
C GLN A 145 -10.68 -6.69 -4.91
N PRO A 146 -10.14 -5.82 -5.79
CA PRO A 146 -9.93 -6.17 -7.18
C PRO A 146 -8.68 -7.07 -7.35
N HIS A 147 -8.65 -7.82 -8.44
CA HIS A 147 -7.40 -8.41 -8.91
C HIS A 147 -6.45 -7.32 -9.44
N VAL A 148 -5.17 -7.41 -9.08
CA VAL A 148 -4.09 -6.63 -9.72
C VAL A 148 -3.28 -7.58 -10.60
N TRP A 149 -3.43 -7.46 -11.92
CA TRP A 149 -2.83 -8.37 -12.89
C TRP A 149 -1.52 -7.83 -13.44
N VAL A 150 -0.49 -8.69 -13.47
CA VAL A 150 0.80 -8.35 -14.06
C VAL A 150 1.15 -9.39 -15.11
N ARG A 151 1.55 -8.90 -16.30
CA ARG A 151 1.91 -9.76 -17.44
C ARG A 151 3.21 -10.52 -17.18
N GLY A 152 3.25 -11.78 -17.61
CA GLY A 152 4.41 -12.66 -17.41
C GLY A 152 4.57 -13.10 -15.96
N GLY A 153 5.75 -13.64 -15.63
CA GLY A 153 6.05 -14.09 -14.27
C GLY A 153 5.27 -15.32 -13.79
N CYS A 154 4.61 -16.05 -14.70
CA CYS A 154 3.90 -17.29 -14.36
C CYS A 154 4.90 -18.44 -14.13
N HIS A 155 5.27 -18.70 -12.88
CA HIS A 155 6.31 -19.65 -12.51
C HIS A 155 5.81 -21.11 -12.55
N SER A 156 4.51 -21.34 -12.32
CA SER A 156 3.91 -22.67 -12.42
C SER A 156 3.91 -23.18 -13.87
N GLY A 157 3.83 -22.24 -14.82
CA GLY A 157 3.69 -22.53 -16.25
C GLY A 157 2.37 -23.22 -16.61
N ARG A 158 1.38 -23.23 -15.71
CA ARG A 158 0.05 -23.80 -15.93
C ARG A 158 -1.01 -22.76 -15.55
N CYS A 159 -2.05 -22.67 -16.37
CA CYS A 159 -3.16 -21.76 -16.11
C CYS A 159 -4.09 -22.37 -15.05
N ASP A 160 -4.33 -21.66 -13.95
CA ASP A 160 -5.20 -22.09 -12.88
C ASP A 160 -6.66 -22.22 -13.34
N ARG A 161 -7.06 -21.47 -14.36
CA ARG A 161 -8.43 -21.49 -14.91
C ARG A 161 -8.71 -22.69 -15.81
N CYS A 162 -7.83 -22.96 -16.79
CA CYS A 162 -8.07 -23.98 -17.82
C CYS A 162 -7.15 -25.20 -17.70
N GLN A 163 -6.21 -25.18 -16.75
CA GLN A 163 -5.24 -26.23 -16.45
C GLN A 163 -4.25 -26.56 -17.60
N LYS A 164 -4.24 -25.76 -18.68
CA LYS A 164 -3.31 -25.90 -19.81
C LYS A 164 -2.02 -25.10 -19.57
N LYS A 165 -0.96 -25.47 -20.30
CA LYS A 165 0.37 -24.85 -20.19
C LYS A 165 0.36 -23.38 -20.66
N ILE A 166 0.97 -22.48 -19.89
CA ILE A 166 1.26 -21.09 -20.29
C ILE A 166 2.63 -21.09 -20.99
N ARG A 167 2.73 -20.47 -22.17
CA ARG A 167 3.95 -20.50 -23.02
C ARG A 167 4.99 -19.45 -22.60
N THR A 168 5.41 -19.50 -21.34
CA THR A 168 6.31 -18.49 -20.73
C THR A 168 7.74 -18.44 -21.27
N TYR A 169 8.17 -19.43 -22.06
CA TYR A 169 9.54 -19.55 -22.56
C TYR A 169 9.82 -18.79 -23.86
N HIS A 170 8.79 -18.33 -24.57
CA HIS A 170 8.95 -17.74 -25.92
C HIS A 170 8.55 -16.26 -25.99
N SER A 171 7.77 -15.78 -25.03
CA SER A 171 7.29 -14.40 -25.00
C SER A 171 6.73 -14.02 -23.63
N LEU A 172 6.53 -12.71 -23.43
CA LEU A 172 5.82 -12.16 -22.28
C LEU A 172 4.32 -12.47 -22.38
N THR A 173 3.94 -13.65 -21.88
CA THR A 173 2.57 -14.17 -21.93
C THR A 173 2.10 -14.65 -20.57
N GLY A 174 0.78 -14.72 -20.43
CA GLY A 174 0.14 -15.02 -19.17
C GLY A 174 0.06 -13.81 -18.26
N LEU A 175 -0.84 -13.91 -17.29
CA LEU A 175 -1.07 -12.93 -16.26
C LEU A 175 -0.93 -13.62 -14.91
N HIS A 176 -0.39 -12.92 -13.92
CA HIS A 176 -0.47 -13.36 -12.54
C HIS A 176 -1.10 -12.27 -11.68
N CYS A 177 -1.92 -12.66 -10.71
CA CYS A 177 -2.46 -11.71 -9.75
C CYS A 177 -1.48 -11.52 -8.58
N VAL A 178 -1.27 -10.28 -8.16
CA VAL A 178 -0.38 -9.97 -7.03
C VAL A 178 -0.91 -10.52 -5.70
N TRP A 179 -2.23 -10.50 -5.49
CA TRP A 179 -2.84 -10.80 -4.19
C TRP A 179 -3.19 -12.28 -4.00
N CYS A 180 -3.88 -12.89 -4.97
CA CYS A 180 -4.29 -14.29 -4.89
C CYS A 180 -3.30 -15.25 -5.57
N HIS A 181 -2.28 -14.73 -6.26
CA HIS A 181 -1.27 -15.49 -6.98
C HIS A 181 -1.81 -16.45 -8.07
N LEU A 182 -3.05 -16.25 -8.53
CA LEU A 182 -3.55 -16.96 -9.71
C LEU A 182 -2.65 -16.65 -10.91
N GLU A 183 -2.28 -17.68 -11.65
CA GLU A 183 -1.60 -17.60 -12.94
C GLU A 183 -2.56 -18.05 -14.04
N ILE A 184 -2.84 -17.18 -15.02
CA ILE A 184 -3.81 -17.47 -16.09
C ILE A 184 -3.26 -17.10 -17.46
N HIS A 185 -3.85 -17.63 -18.53
CA HIS A 185 -3.66 -17.09 -19.88
C HIS A 185 -4.34 -15.73 -20.01
N ASP A 186 -3.82 -14.89 -20.89
CA ASP A 186 -4.48 -13.65 -21.32
C ASP A 186 -5.94 -13.88 -21.74
N ASP A 187 -6.18 -14.91 -22.56
CA ASP A 187 -7.53 -15.27 -23.05
C ASP A 187 -8.45 -15.79 -21.93
N CYS A 188 -7.90 -16.25 -20.81
CA CYS A 188 -8.68 -16.72 -19.67
C CYS A 188 -9.15 -15.58 -18.76
N LEU A 189 -8.63 -14.36 -18.94
CA LEU A 189 -8.92 -13.22 -18.07
C LEU A 189 -10.42 -12.90 -18.00
N GLN A 190 -11.12 -12.90 -19.14
CA GLN A 190 -12.56 -12.59 -19.18
C GLN A 190 -13.42 -13.61 -18.43
N ALA A 191 -12.91 -14.83 -18.24
CA ALA A 191 -13.58 -15.89 -17.50
C ALA A 191 -13.26 -15.89 -16.00
N VAL A 192 -12.44 -14.94 -15.54
CA VAL A 192 -12.16 -14.66 -14.13
C VAL A 192 -12.97 -13.43 -13.74
N GLY A 193 -13.64 -13.48 -12.59
CA GLY A 193 -14.38 -12.33 -12.08
C GLY A 193 -13.47 -11.15 -11.72
N PRO A 194 -14.03 -9.95 -11.49
CA PRO A 194 -13.24 -8.78 -11.11
C PRO A 194 -12.72 -8.85 -9.66
N GLU A 195 -13.42 -9.59 -8.79
CA GLU A 195 -13.13 -9.69 -7.37
C GLU A 195 -12.11 -10.78 -7.05
N CYS A 196 -11.10 -10.39 -6.28
CA CYS A 196 -10.02 -11.22 -5.80
C CYS A 196 -10.28 -11.64 -4.36
N ASP A 197 -10.16 -12.93 -4.10
CA ASP A 197 -10.36 -13.55 -2.79
C ASP A 197 -9.07 -13.65 -1.95
N CYS A 198 -7.96 -13.05 -2.42
CA CYS A 198 -6.61 -13.20 -1.86
C CYS A 198 -6.07 -14.66 -1.83
N GLY A 199 -6.74 -15.58 -2.51
CA GLY A 199 -6.28 -16.94 -2.79
C GLY A 199 -5.94 -17.78 -1.55
N LEU A 200 -4.93 -18.64 -1.69
CA LEU A 200 -4.55 -19.62 -0.67
C LEU A 200 -4.11 -19.00 0.67
N LEU A 201 -3.65 -17.75 0.66
CA LEU A 201 -3.15 -17.05 1.84
C LEU A 201 -4.19 -16.05 2.40
N ARG A 202 -5.45 -16.08 1.94
CA ARG A 202 -6.49 -15.13 2.34
C ARG A 202 -6.65 -14.98 3.86
N ASP A 203 -6.50 -16.07 4.59
CA ASP A 203 -6.64 -16.06 6.06
C ASP A 203 -5.52 -15.28 6.75
N HIS A 204 -4.41 -15.02 6.06
CA HIS A 204 -3.21 -14.36 6.58
C HIS A 204 -2.93 -13.01 5.95
N ILE A 205 -3.49 -12.73 4.78
CA ILE A 205 -3.35 -11.45 4.10
C ILE A 205 -4.31 -10.45 4.76
N LEU A 206 -3.84 -9.23 4.98
CA LEU A 206 -4.70 -8.08 5.26
C LEU A 206 -4.98 -7.37 3.92
N PRO A 207 -6.15 -7.58 3.30
CA PRO A 207 -6.40 -7.08 1.95
C PRO A 207 -6.36 -5.55 1.92
N PRO A 208 -5.83 -4.91 0.86
CA PRO A 208 -5.91 -3.46 0.69
C PRO A 208 -7.30 -2.88 0.93
N CYS A 209 -8.37 -3.54 0.47
CA CYS A 209 -9.74 -3.07 0.66
C CYS A 209 -10.20 -3.00 2.13
N SER A 210 -9.48 -3.63 3.05
CA SER A 210 -9.77 -3.65 4.50
C SER A 210 -8.99 -2.60 5.29
N ILE A 211 -8.04 -1.90 4.65
CA ILE A 211 -7.23 -0.85 5.27
C ILE A 211 -7.63 0.45 4.60
N TYR A 212 -8.00 1.48 5.34
CA TYR A 212 -8.35 2.77 4.74
C TYR A 212 -8.02 3.93 5.68
N PRO A 213 -7.64 5.09 5.14
CA PRO A 213 -7.44 6.30 5.93
C PRO A 213 -8.70 6.63 6.72
N ARG A 214 -8.57 6.89 8.02
CA ARG A 214 -9.73 7.19 8.89
C ARG A 214 -10.58 8.35 8.38
N VAL A 215 -9.94 9.29 7.70
CA VAL A 215 -10.61 10.46 7.14
C VAL A 215 -11.70 10.10 6.13
N LEU A 216 -11.55 8.99 5.40
CA LEU A 216 -12.53 8.58 4.40
C LEU A 216 -13.88 8.26 5.05
N VAL A 217 -13.95 7.88 6.33
CA VAL A 217 -15.23 7.53 7.00
C VAL A 217 -15.74 8.58 7.99
N SER A 218 -14.98 9.66 8.22
CA SER A 218 -15.24 10.62 9.31
C SER A 218 -16.56 11.41 9.22
N GLY A 219 -17.19 11.47 8.04
CA GLY A 219 -18.45 12.21 7.83
C GLY A 219 -19.73 11.54 8.37
N GLN A 220 -19.67 10.30 8.86
CA GLN A 220 -20.85 9.56 9.34
C GLN A 220 -20.92 9.38 10.87
N GLU A 221 -19.81 9.54 11.60
CA GLU A 221 -19.75 9.22 13.04
C GLU A 221 -20.00 10.40 14.00
N CYS A 222 -20.21 11.63 13.50
CA CYS A 222 -20.42 12.80 14.38
C CYS A 222 -21.88 12.99 14.86
N LYS A 223 -22.59 11.90 15.17
CA LYS A 223 -23.93 11.99 15.78
C LYS A 223 -24.18 11.15 17.03
N GLN A 224 -23.21 10.39 17.55
CA GLN A 224 -23.44 9.67 18.81
C GLN A 224 -22.27 9.76 19.81
N LYS A 225 -22.57 10.51 20.88
CA LYS A 225 -22.11 10.42 22.27
C LYS A 225 -20.75 11.03 22.67
N THR A 226 -20.93 12.10 23.43
CA THR A 226 -20.08 12.68 24.48
C THR A 226 -19.51 11.66 25.48
N THR A 227 -18.44 12.12 26.16
CA THR A 227 -17.77 11.61 27.37
C THR A 227 -16.96 10.31 27.25
N ASP A 228 -15.66 10.45 26.91
CA ASP A 228 -14.61 10.30 27.94
C ASP A 228 -13.27 10.88 27.45
N VAL A 229 -12.67 11.75 28.27
CA VAL A 229 -11.44 12.50 27.96
C VAL A 229 -10.28 11.78 28.65
N THR A 230 -9.88 10.59 28.21
CA THR A 230 -8.62 9.97 28.65
C THR A 230 -8.13 8.87 27.70
N SER A 231 -7.87 9.20 26.44
CA SER A 231 -7.01 8.36 25.59
C SER A 231 -6.33 9.25 24.56
N LEU A 232 -5.22 9.86 24.94
CA LEU A 232 -4.26 10.46 24.00
C LEU A 232 -3.57 9.32 23.25
N CYS A 233 -4.34 8.58 22.44
CA CYS A 233 -3.83 7.56 21.54
C CYS A 233 -3.20 8.26 20.33
N THR A 234 -2.03 7.75 19.96
CA THR A 234 -1.36 8.02 18.69
C THR A 234 -2.35 8.19 17.52
N PRO A 235 -2.16 9.18 16.64
CA PRO A 235 -3.01 9.35 15.46
C PRO A 235 -2.76 8.18 14.49
N GLU A 236 -3.46 7.07 14.69
CA GLU A 236 -3.48 5.96 13.75
C GLU A 236 -4.13 6.45 12.45
N ALA A 237 -3.30 6.74 11.45
CA ALA A 237 -3.71 7.28 10.16
C ALA A 237 -4.69 6.36 9.41
N PHE A 238 -4.57 5.05 9.62
CA PHE A 238 -5.41 4.06 8.96
C PHE A 238 -6.36 3.39 9.96
N ARG A 239 -7.59 3.17 9.51
CA ARG A 239 -8.52 2.20 10.09
C ARG A 239 -8.35 0.87 9.37
N ILE A 240 -8.60 -0.20 10.11
CA ILE A 240 -8.56 -1.56 9.60
C ILE A 240 -9.89 -2.19 9.97
N GLU A 241 -10.65 -2.59 8.95
CA GLU A 241 -11.92 -3.29 9.12
C GLU A 241 -11.64 -4.80 9.02
N PRO A 242 -11.78 -5.58 10.12
CA PRO A 242 -11.43 -6.99 10.11
C PRO A 242 -12.26 -7.78 9.09
N VAL A 243 -11.59 -8.53 8.20
CA VAL A 243 -12.29 -9.45 7.30
C VAL A 243 -12.77 -10.65 8.11
N SER A 244 -14.06 -10.96 8.00
CA SER A 244 -14.69 -12.05 8.76
C SER A 244 -13.98 -13.39 8.52
N ASN A 245 -13.79 -14.17 9.60
CA ASN A 245 -13.13 -15.47 9.59
C ASN A 245 -11.65 -15.46 9.13
N THR A 246 -10.96 -14.32 9.20
CA THR A 246 -9.52 -14.22 8.90
C THR A 246 -8.67 -13.91 10.13
N HIS A 247 -7.37 -14.21 10.02
CA HIS A 247 -6.37 -14.02 11.07
C HIS A 247 -5.08 -13.47 10.45
N PRO A 248 -5.05 -12.16 10.11
CA PRO A 248 -3.92 -11.53 9.46
C PRO A 248 -2.61 -11.82 10.19
N LEU A 249 -1.59 -12.19 9.42
CA LEU A 249 -0.28 -12.55 9.93
C LEU A 249 0.62 -11.31 9.99
N LEU A 250 1.16 -11.01 11.15
CA LEU A 250 2.20 -9.98 11.33
C LEU A 250 3.57 -10.63 11.35
N VAL A 251 4.47 -10.10 10.51
CA VAL A 251 5.80 -10.68 10.30
C VAL A 251 6.86 -9.66 10.68
N PHE A 252 7.63 -9.98 11.72
CA PHE A 252 8.75 -9.16 12.16
C PHE A 252 10.05 -9.83 11.76
N ILE A 253 10.83 -9.17 10.92
CA ILE A 253 12.08 -9.72 10.38
C ILE A 253 13.23 -8.85 10.80
N ASN A 254 14.26 -9.47 11.37
CA ASN A 254 15.56 -8.84 11.58
C ASN A 254 16.49 -9.20 10.40
N PRO A 255 16.73 -8.29 9.43
CA PRO A 255 17.53 -8.60 8.25
C PRO A 255 18.99 -8.92 8.56
N LYS A 256 19.47 -8.52 9.74
CA LYS A 256 20.86 -8.72 10.21
C LYS A 256 21.07 -10.04 10.96
N SER A 257 20.01 -10.81 11.26
CA SER A 257 20.15 -12.11 11.93
C SER A 257 20.84 -13.15 11.04
N GLY A 258 21.58 -14.07 11.67
CA GLY A 258 22.57 -14.96 11.07
C GLY A 258 22.13 -15.68 9.79
N GLY A 259 23.01 -15.70 8.79
CA GLY A 259 22.80 -16.34 7.48
C GLY A 259 22.70 -15.37 6.29
N LYS A 260 22.61 -14.04 6.52
CA LYS A 260 22.45 -13.01 5.47
C LYS A 260 21.20 -13.19 4.57
N GLN A 261 20.24 -14.02 4.98
CA GLN A 261 19.01 -14.28 4.22
C GLN A 261 17.84 -13.39 4.65
N GLY A 262 17.93 -12.70 5.79
CA GLY A 262 16.80 -11.93 6.34
C GLY A 262 16.24 -10.88 5.38
N GLN A 263 17.09 -10.26 4.56
CA GLN A 263 16.63 -9.35 3.51
C GLN A 263 15.79 -10.07 2.43
N SER A 264 16.22 -11.24 1.95
CA SER A 264 15.47 -12.04 0.98
C SER A 264 14.14 -12.55 1.54
N VAL A 265 14.11 -12.87 2.84
CA VAL A 265 12.90 -13.28 3.54
C VAL A 265 11.91 -12.12 3.66
N LEU A 266 12.37 -10.93 4.09
CA LEU A 266 11.57 -9.69 4.16
C LEU A 266 10.86 -9.43 2.84
N TRP A 267 11.64 -9.50 1.77
CA TRP A 267 11.23 -9.31 0.40
C TRP A 267 10.20 -10.32 -0.07
N LYS A 268 10.34 -11.58 0.31
CA LYS A 268 9.37 -12.61 -0.02
C LYS A 268 8.06 -12.34 0.70
N PHE A 269 8.09 -12.06 2.00
CA PHE A 269 6.89 -11.74 2.80
C PHE A 269 6.17 -10.49 2.31
N GLN A 270 6.89 -9.42 1.94
CA GLN A 270 6.28 -8.22 1.35
C GLN A 270 5.59 -8.45 0.00
N TYR A 271 5.81 -9.60 -0.64
CA TYR A 271 5.11 -9.97 -1.86
C TYR A 271 3.92 -10.92 -1.60
N ILE A 272 4.08 -11.88 -0.69
CA ILE A 272 3.04 -12.89 -0.42
C ILE A 272 2.01 -12.42 0.61
N LEU A 273 2.31 -11.36 1.35
CA LEU A 273 1.41 -10.67 2.28
C LEU A 273 1.30 -9.20 1.85
N ASN A 274 0.36 -8.48 2.45
CA ASN A 274 0.37 -7.02 2.35
C ASN A 274 1.67 -6.48 2.99
N PRO A 275 2.47 -5.65 2.30
CA PRO A 275 3.69 -5.07 2.86
C PRO A 275 3.51 -4.38 4.20
N ARG A 276 2.31 -3.84 4.50
CA ARG A 276 1.95 -3.24 5.79
C ARG A 276 1.93 -4.23 6.95
N GLN A 277 2.00 -5.54 6.67
CA GLN A 277 2.08 -6.61 7.66
C GLN A 277 3.53 -7.04 7.96
N VAL A 278 4.51 -6.49 7.24
CA VAL A 278 5.89 -6.99 7.24
C VAL A 278 6.85 -5.90 7.72
N PHE A 279 7.32 -6.05 8.95
CA PHE A 279 8.13 -5.06 9.64
C PHE A 279 9.60 -5.46 9.72
N ASN A 280 10.47 -4.48 9.50
CA ASN A 280 11.90 -4.63 9.69
C ASN A 280 12.28 -4.24 11.12
N LEU A 281 12.76 -5.19 11.91
CA LEU A 281 13.13 -4.99 13.32
C LEU A 281 14.33 -4.05 13.54
N LYS A 282 15.00 -3.56 12.50
CA LYS A 282 15.95 -2.44 12.64
C LYS A 282 15.28 -1.18 13.19
N ASP A 283 13.98 -1.03 12.96
CA ASP A 283 13.20 0.14 13.34
C ASP A 283 12.47 -0.06 14.69
N GLY A 284 12.76 -1.16 15.40
CA GLY A 284 12.08 -1.56 16.64
C GLY A 284 10.74 -2.28 16.39
N PRO A 285 10.16 -2.97 17.40
CA PRO A 285 8.88 -3.66 17.26
C PRO A 285 7.65 -2.73 17.41
N GLU A 286 7.83 -1.54 17.98
CA GLU A 286 6.75 -0.61 18.34
C GLU A 286 5.89 -0.11 17.16
N PRO A 287 6.41 0.13 15.95
CA PRO A 287 5.59 0.55 14.81
C PRO A 287 4.53 -0.49 14.41
N GLY A 288 4.86 -1.79 14.51
CA GLY A 288 3.93 -2.86 14.15
C GLY A 288 2.92 -3.20 15.24
N GLN A 289 3.25 -2.96 16.51
CA GLN A 289 2.34 -3.21 17.64
C GLN A 289 1.28 -2.10 17.79
N SER A 290 1.65 -0.84 17.54
CA SER A 290 0.69 0.28 17.58
C SER A 290 -0.32 0.21 16.44
N GLN A 291 0.13 -0.07 15.21
CA GLN A 291 -0.69 -0.03 14.00
C GLN A 291 -1.83 -1.09 13.94
N LEU A 292 -1.75 -2.16 14.73
CA LEU A 292 -2.69 -3.29 14.71
C LEU A 292 -3.19 -3.71 16.09
N SER A 293 -3.01 -2.86 17.10
CA SER A 293 -3.51 -3.08 18.47
C SER A 293 -5.03 -3.32 18.54
N HIS A 294 -5.78 -2.80 17.55
CA HIS A 294 -7.23 -2.95 17.41
C HIS A 294 -7.67 -4.26 16.72
N CYS A 295 -6.77 -5.04 16.11
CA CYS A 295 -7.10 -6.33 15.50
C CYS A 295 -6.94 -7.46 16.52
N ALA A 296 -8.03 -7.75 17.25
CA ALA A 296 -8.06 -8.78 18.30
C ALA A 296 -7.69 -10.22 17.84
N SER A 297 -7.55 -10.49 16.53
CA SER A 297 -7.27 -11.81 15.95
C SER A 297 -5.91 -11.95 15.25
N SER A 298 -5.03 -10.95 15.28
CA SER A 298 -3.74 -10.99 14.59
C SER A 298 -2.76 -11.99 15.22
N ARG A 299 -2.09 -12.79 14.39
CA ARG A 299 -1.02 -13.70 14.82
C ARG A 299 0.34 -13.10 14.50
N CYS A 300 1.26 -13.08 15.48
CA CYS A 300 2.61 -12.57 15.29
C CYS A 300 3.61 -13.71 15.06
N VAL A 301 4.44 -13.60 14.03
CA VAL A 301 5.56 -14.52 13.80
C VAL A 301 6.86 -13.72 13.72
N ALA A 302 7.82 -14.11 14.57
CA ALA A 302 9.20 -13.64 14.56
C ALA A 302 10.11 -14.83 14.22
N PRO A 303 10.68 -14.91 13.00
CA PRO A 303 11.64 -15.95 12.65
C PRO A 303 12.99 -15.64 13.33
N GLY A 304 13.22 -16.23 14.50
CA GLY A 304 14.49 -16.14 15.22
C GLY A 304 14.30 -16.21 16.72
N HIS A 305 14.83 -17.28 17.33
CA HIS A 305 14.88 -17.47 18.78
C HIS A 305 15.47 -16.25 19.50
N TRP A 306 14.77 -15.79 20.54
CA TRP A 306 15.38 -15.13 21.68
C TRP A 306 14.76 -15.71 22.95
N LYS A 307 15.62 -16.05 23.92
CA LYS A 307 15.27 -16.48 25.28
C LYS A 307 14.58 -15.35 26.03
#